data_AF-A0A7U9XC03-F1
#
_entry.id   AF-A0A7U9XC03-F1
#
_cell.length_a   1.000
_cell.length_b   1.000
_cell.length_c   1.000
_cell.angle_alpha   90.00
_cell.angle_beta   90.00
_cell.angle_gamma   90.00
#
_symmetry.space_group_name_H-M   'P 1'
#
loop_
_entity.id
_entity.type
_entity.pdbx_description
1 polymer ?
#
loop_
_entity_poly.entity_id
_entity_poly.type
_entity_poly.pdbx_seq_one_letter_code
_entity_poly.pdbx_strand_id
1 'polypeptide(L)'
;MRVVIELRRDVNANVILNQLYKHTQLQDTFGVIMLALVNNQPKVMNLLEMLRHYLKHQEEVVTRRTQYELNKAQERAHILEGLLIALDNIDEVIRTIRVSPALNR
;
A
#
# COMPACT_ATOMS: atom_id res chain seq x y z
N MET A 1 32.52 -1.39 -2.83
CA MET A 1 33.62 -0.49 -2.43
C MET A 1 34.73 -1.32 -1.80
N ARG A 2 36.00 -1.11 -2.15
CA ARG A 2 37.15 -1.80 -1.54
C ARG A 2 38.13 -0.75 -1.05
N VAL A 3 38.34 -0.67 0.26
CA VAL A 3 39.31 0.23 0.90
C VAL A 3 40.36 -0.64 1.58
N VAL A 4 41.64 -0.37 1.31
CA VAL A 4 42.78 -1.10 1.87
C VAL A 4 43.64 -0.11 2.63
N ILE A 5 43.98 -0.43 3.88
CA ILE A 5 44.86 0.37 4.73
C ILE A 5 46.08 -0.49 5.04
N GLU A 6 47.23 -0.10 4.51
CA GLU A 6 48.49 -0.79 4.77
C GLU A 6 49.05 -0.37 6.14
N LEU A 7 49.57 -1.35 6.87
CA LEU A 7 50.13 -1.16 8.21
C LEU A 7 51.64 -1.40 8.18
N ARG A 8 52.36 -0.72 9.08
CA ARG A 8 53.77 -1.03 9.32
C ARG A 8 53.93 -2.42 9.94
N ARG A 9 55.08 -3.06 9.75
CA ARG A 9 55.32 -4.45 10.18
C ARG A 9 55.33 -4.65 11.70
N ASP A 10 55.59 -3.59 12.45
CA ASP A 10 55.77 -3.58 13.91
C ASP A 10 54.50 -3.28 14.69
N VAL A 11 53.36 -3.03 14.01
CA VAL A 11 52.11 -2.66 14.67
C VAL A 11 51.10 -3.81 14.70
N ASN A 12 50.33 -3.89 15.78
CA ASN A 12 49.23 -4.83 15.89
C ASN A 12 47.99 -4.30 15.15
N ALA A 13 47.56 -5.02 14.12
CA ALA A 13 46.43 -4.63 13.29
C ALA A 13 45.12 -4.42 14.06
N ASN A 14 44.84 -5.23 15.08
CA ASN A 14 43.62 -5.10 15.88
C ASN A 14 43.61 -3.82 16.72
N VAL A 15 44.78 -3.37 17.19
CA VAL A 15 44.90 -2.11 17.92
C VAL A 15 44.60 -0.92 17.00
N ILE A 16 45.16 -0.95 15.78
CA ILE A 16 44.88 0.10 14.79
C ILE A 16 43.41 0.08 14.36
N LEU A 17 42.81 -1.09 14.17
CA LEU A 17 41.38 -1.22 13.84
C LEU A 17 40.49 -0.60 14.92
N ASN A 18 40.78 -0.87 16.21
CA ASN A 18 40.04 -0.25 17.31
C ASN A 18 40.22 1.28 17.36
N GLN A 19 41.42 1.77 17.03
CA GLN A 19 41.64 3.21 16.90
C GLN A 19 40.86 3.80 15.73
N LEU A 20 40.78 3.10 14.59
CA LEU A 20 39.97 3.52 13.45
C LEU A 20 38.48 3.56 13.81
N TYR A 21 37.95 2.58 14.54
CA TYR A 21 36.58 2.63 15.06
C TYR A 21 36.34 3.82 15.99
N LYS A 22 37.34 4.23 16.78
CA LYS A 22 37.19 5.32 17.75
C LYS A 22 37.35 6.72 17.13
N HIS A 23 38.22 6.86 16.14
CA HIS A 23 38.64 8.16 15.60
C HIS A 23 38.11 8.44 14.19
N THR A 24 37.37 7.50 13.59
CA THR A 24 36.78 7.66 12.25
C THR A 24 35.35 7.14 12.24
N GLN A 25 34.60 7.44 11.18
CA GLN A 25 33.25 6.92 10.95
C GLN A 25 33.22 5.45 10.49
N LEU A 26 34.34 4.71 10.60
CA LEU A 26 34.37 3.29 10.30
C LEU A 26 33.42 2.48 11.21
N GLN A 27 33.22 2.97 12.44
CA GLN A 27 32.13 2.54 13.32
C GLN A 27 31.37 3.79 13.76
N ASP A 28 30.06 3.79 13.56
CA ASP A 28 29.19 4.89 13.97
C ASP A 28 27.93 4.34 14.63
N THR A 29 27.28 5.16 15.45
CA THR A 29 26.03 4.82 16.13
C THR A 29 24.86 5.50 15.45
N PHE A 30 23.84 4.74 15.08
CA PHE A 30 22.60 5.30 14.58
C PHE A 30 21.58 5.46 15.72
N GLY A 31 21.26 6.71 16.07
CA GLY A 31 20.22 7.03 17.03
C GLY A 31 18.83 6.81 16.44
N VAL A 32 18.17 5.71 16.82
CA VAL A 32 16.82 5.39 16.34
C VAL A 32 15.77 6.13 17.16
N ILE A 33 14.94 6.93 16.49
CA ILE A 33 13.68 7.46 17.05
C ILE A 33 12.55 7.07 16.11
N MET A 34 11.67 6.17 16.58
CA MET A 34 10.48 5.73 15.84
C MET A 34 9.34 6.75 16.04
N LEU A 35 9.48 7.92 15.43
CA LEU A 35 8.48 9.00 15.44
C LEU A 35 7.69 8.99 14.12
N ALA A 36 6.37 8.90 14.21
CA ALA A 36 5.49 8.99 13.06
C ALA A 36 4.15 9.67 13.41
N LEU A 37 3.35 9.99 12.39
CA LEU A 37 2.01 10.52 12.58
C LEU A 37 1.01 9.40 12.83
N VAL A 38 0.25 9.50 13.92
CA VAL A 38 -0.92 8.67 14.19
C VAL A 38 -2.11 9.62 14.30
N ASN A 39 -3.12 9.47 13.42
CA ASN A 39 -4.27 10.36 13.36
C ASN A 39 -3.88 11.85 13.29
N ASN A 40 -2.92 12.17 12.42
CA ASN A 40 -2.35 13.51 12.23
C ASN A 40 -1.66 14.12 13.47
N GLN A 41 -1.30 13.30 14.47
CA GLN A 41 -0.54 13.75 15.64
C GLN A 41 0.80 13.02 15.71
N PRO A 42 1.91 13.72 16.02
CA PRO A 42 3.22 13.10 16.15
C PRO A 42 3.26 12.20 17.39
N LYS A 43 3.68 10.96 17.22
CA LYS A 43 3.81 9.98 18.30
C LYS A 43 5.12 9.20 18.16
N VAL A 44 5.90 9.14 19.24
CA VAL A 44 7.01 8.18 19.37
C VAL A 44 6.44 6.83 19.76
N MET A 45 6.81 5.78 19.03
CA MET A 45 6.24 4.45 19.16
C MET A 45 7.32 3.39 19.26
N ASN A 46 6.99 2.23 19.82
CA ASN A 46 7.82 1.05 19.70
C ASN A 46 7.52 0.25 18.41
N LEU A 47 8.32 -0.78 18.13
CA LEU A 47 8.16 -1.60 16.93
C LEU A 47 6.78 -2.27 16.84
N LEU A 48 6.25 -2.75 17.97
CA LEU A 48 4.95 -3.41 18.00
C LEU A 48 3.81 -2.44 17.66
N GLU A 49 3.85 -1.22 18.19
CA GLU A 49 2.88 -0.18 17.86
C GLU A 49 2.92 0.19 16.38
N MET A 50 4.13 0.35 15.80
CA MET A 50 4.31 0.62 14.37
C MET A 50 3.66 -0.47 13.51
N LEU A 51 3.94 -1.74 13.82
CA LEU A 51 3.36 -2.88 13.09
C LEU A 51 1.84 -2.96 13.25
N ARG A 52 1.30 -2.67 14.43
CA ARG A 52 -0.15 -2.65 14.67
C ARG A 52 -0.84 -1.56 13.84
N HIS A 53 -0.28 -0.36 13.78
CA HIS A 53 -0.83 0.71 12.95
C HIS A 53 -0.81 0.35 11.46
N TYR A 54 0.27 -0.27 11.00
CA TYR A 54 0.36 -0.77 9.62
C TYR A 54 -0.68 -1.85 9.33
N LEU A 55 -0.83 -2.86 10.20
CA LEU A 55 -1.79 -3.94 10.02
C LEU A 55 -3.23 -3.41 10.00
N LYS A 56 -3.59 -2.51 10.91
CA LYS A 56 -4.89 -1.86 10.91
C LYS A 56 -5.17 -1.12 9.60
N HIS A 57 -4.17 -0.41 9.07
CA HIS A 57 -4.30 0.24 7.78
C HIS A 57 -4.51 -0.76 6.64
N GLN A 58 -3.80 -1.90 6.64
CA GLN A 58 -4.00 -2.95 5.65
C GLN A 58 -5.41 -3.55 5.70
N GLU A 59 -5.95 -3.80 6.90
CA GLU A 59 -7.33 -4.26 7.08
C GLU A 59 -8.34 -3.28 6.47
N GLU A 60 -8.16 -1.97 6.72
CA GLU A 60 -9.01 -0.92 6.15
C GLU A 60 -8.90 -0.86 4.62
N VAL A 61 -7.69 -0.98 4.06
CA VAL A 61 -7.45 -1.00 2.60
C VAL A 61 -8.13 -2.18 1.95
N VAL A 62 -7.96 -3.39 2.50
CA VAL A 62 -8.58 -4.61 1.97
C VAL A 62 -10.10 -4.51 2.05
N THR A 63 -10.64 -4.05 3.18
CA THR A 63 -12.09 -3.89 3.37
C THR A 63 -12.68 -2.92 2.33
N ARG A 64 -12.04 -1.77 2.12
CA ARG A 64 -12.48 -0.78 1.12
C ARG A 64 -12.43 -1.32 -0.30
N ARG A 65 -11.37 -2.06 -0.66
CA ARG A 65 -11.25 -2.68 -1.97
C ARG A 65 -12.35 -3.71 -2.19
N THR A 66 -12.57 -4.60 -1.22
CA THR A 66 -13.62 -5.63 -1.32
C THR A 66 -15.01 -5.01 -1.44
N GLN A 67 -15.30 -3.95 -0.68
CA GLN A 67 -16.59 -3.25 -0.80
C GLN A 67 -16.77 -2.60 -2.17
N TYR A 68 -15.71 -2.00 -2.73
CA TYR A 68 -15.74 -1.44 -4.06
C TYR A 68 -16.02 -2.52 -5.13
N GLU A 69 -15.34 -3.67 -5.03
CA GLU A 69 -15.55 -4.79 -5.94
C GLU A 69 -16.98 -5.37 -5.83
N LEU A 70 -17.52 -5.48 -4.61
CA LEU A 70 -18.89 -5.91 -4.38
C LEU A 70 -19.90 -4.97 -5.04
N ASN A 71 -19.78 -3.66 -4.83
CA ASN A 71 -20.69 -2.68 -5.41
C ASN A 71 -20.67 -2.75 -6.94
N LYS A 72 -19.48 -2.85 -7.54
CA LYS A 72 -19.31 -2.99 -8.98
C LYS A 72 -19.93 -4.28 -9.52
N ALA A 73 -19.81 -5.38 -8.78
CA ALA A 73 -20.43 -6.65 -9.14
C ALA A 73 -21.96 -6.57 -9.08
N GLN A 74 -22.52 -5.90 -8.06
CA GLN A 74 -23.96 -5.69 -7.91
C GLN A 74 -24.54 -4.78 -9.00
N GLU A 75 -23.89 -3.67 -9.33
CA GLU A 75 -24.28 -2.80 -10.45
C GLU A 75 -24.31 -3.58 -11.76
N ARG A 76 -23.30 -4.43 -12.00
CA ARG A 76 -23.26 -5.28 -13.19
C ARG A 76 -24.37 -6.34 -13.18
N ALA A 77 -24.63 -6.96 -12.03
CA ALA A 77 -25.71 -7.94 -11.89
C ALA A 77 -27.07 -7.32 -12.22
N HIS A 78 -27.35 -6.11 -11.71
CA HIS A 78 -28.59 -5.40 -11.98
C HIS A 78 -28.81 -5.13 -13.48
N ILE A 79 -27.77 -4.68 -14.19
CA ILE A 79 -27.85 -4.48 -15.65
C ILE A 79 -28.10 -5.81 -16.37
N LEU A 80 -27.42 -6.87 -15.97
CA LEU A 80 -27.60 -8.20 -16.57
C LEU A 80 -29.01 -8.75 -16.35
N GLU A 81 -29.60 -8.56 -15.17
CA GLU A 81 -30.99 -8.93 -14.88
C GLU A 81 -31.97 -8.22 -15.82
N GLY A 82 -31.81 -6.91 -16.02
CA GLY A 82 -32.63 -6.14 -16.95
C GLY A 82 -32.49 -6.62 -18.40
N LEU A 83 -31.27 -6.93 -18.84
CA LEU A 83 -31.01 -7.48 -20.17
C LEU A 83 -31.60 -8.88 -20.33
N LEU A 84 -31.57 -9.72 -19.30
CA LEU A 84 -32.16 -11.06 -19.33
C LEU A 84 -33.68 -10.98 -19.54
N ILE A 85 -34.36 -10.14 -18.76
CA ILE A 85 -35.81 -9.90 -18.92
C ILE A 85 -36.13 -9.35 -20.30
N ALA A 86 -35.31 -8.43 -20.81
CA ALA A 86 -35.49 -7.87 -22.15
C ALA A 86 -35.32 -8.91 -23.25
N LEU A 87 -34.39 -9.86 -23.09
CA LEU A 87 -34.18 -10.96 -24.02
C LEU A 87 -35.36 -11.94 -24.00
N ASP A 88 -35.88 -12.27 -22.82
CA ASP A 88 -37.04 -13.15 -22.67
C ASP A 88 -38.31 -12.57 -23.32
N ASN A 89 -38.39 -11.23 -23.43
CA ASN A 89 -39.54 -10.51 -24.00
C ASN A 89 -39.16 -9.68 -25.25
N ILE A 90 -38.22 -10.16 -26.06
CA ILE A 90 -37.54 -9.36 -27.09
C ILE A 90 -38.48 -8.70 -28.10
N ASP A 91 -39.53 -9.41 -28.55
CA ASP A 91 -40.48 -8.87 -29.54
C ASP A 91 -41.31 -7.71 -28.95
N GLU A 92 -41.71 -7.82 -27.68
CA GLU A 92 -42.47 -6.79 -26.99
C GLU A 92 -41.61 -5.56 -26.71
N VAL A 93 -40.35 -5.75 -26.33
CA VAL A 93 -39.37 -4.67 -26.14
C VAL A 93 -39.15 -3.92 -27.46
N ILE A 94 -38.90 -4.63 -28.57
CA ILE A 94 -38.71 -4.01 -29.89
C ILE A 94 -39.95 -3.23 -30.32
N ARG A 95 -41.15 -3.81 -30.15
CA ARG A 95 -42.42 -3.14 -30.49
C ARG A 95 -42.59 -1.86 -29.67
N THR A 96 -42.35 -1.93 -28.36
CA THR A 96 -42.51 -0.79 -27.43
C THR A 96 -41.54 0.35 -27.77
N ILE A 97 -40.28 0.02 -28.07
CA ILE A 97 -39.28 1.01 -28.50
C ILE A 97 -39.68 1.65 -29.83
N ARG A 98 -40.18 0.88 -30.81
CA ARG A 98 -40.58 1.39 -32.14
C ARG A 98 -41.82 2.28 -32.12
N VAL A 99 -42.76 2.03 -31.21
CA VAL A 99 -44.01 2.80 -31.09
C VAL A 99 -43.80 4.05 -30.23
N SER A 100 -42.76 4.06 -29.38
CA SER A 100 -42.45 5.21 -28.54
C SER A 100 -42.01 6.41 -29.41
N PRO A 101 -42.63 7.60 -29.24
CA PRO A 101 -42.19 8.80 -29.94
C PRO A 101 -40.75 9.13 -29.50
N ALA A 102 -39.90 9.52 -30.45
CA ALA A 102 -38.52 9.88 -30.15
C ALA A 102 -38.49 11.00 -29.10
N LEU A 103 -37.71 10.80 -28.04
CA LEU A 103 -37.41 11.84 -27.07
C LEU A 103 -36.46 12.85 -27.76
N ASN A 104 -37.00 13.74 -28.58
CA ASN A 104 -36.27 14.89 -29.08
C ASN A 104 -36.00 15.83 -27.91
N ARG A 105 -34.81 15.71 -27.31
CA ARG A 105 -34.15 16.75 -26.53
C ARG A 105 -32.86 17.13 -27.25
#